data_AF-A0A1I6RSD5-F1
#
_entry.id   AF-A0A1I6RSD5-F1
#
_cell.length_a   1.000
_cell.length_b   1.000
_cell.length_c   1.000
_cell.angle_alpha   90.00
_cell.angle_beta   90.00
_cell.angle_gamma   90.00
#
_symmetry.space_group_name_H-M   'P 1'
#
loop_
_entity.id
_entity.type
_entity.pdbx_description
1 polymer ?
#
loop_
_entity_poly.entity_id
_entity_poly.type
_entity_poly.pdbx_seq_one_letter_code
_entity_poly.pdbx_strand_id
1 'polypeptide(L)' 'MNEKNMQFLQIAMKHLPEAKAILDDHGVALDMAKAQPVLELLMKVMGEAYELGKADAKE' A
#
# COMPACT_ATOMS: atom_id res chain seq x y z
N MET A 1 6.48 -14.34 2.27
CA MET A 1 6.23 -12.90 2.51
C MET A 1 7.09 -12.48 3.69
N ASN A 2 7.87 -11.41 3.55
CA ASN A 2 8.72 -10.88 4.62
C ASN A 2 7.83 -10.33 5.75
N GLU A 3 8.24 -10.39 7.03
CA GLU A 3 7.45 -9.86 8.17
C GLU A 3 7.03 -8.39 7.96
N LYS A 4 7.89 -7.61 7.30
CA LYS A 4 7.63 -6.23 6.91
C LYS A 4 6.47 -6.08 5.94
N ASN A 5 6.28 -7.01 5.01
CA ASN A 5 5.16 -6.97 4.05
C ASN A 5 3.81 -7.09 4.77
N MET A 6 3.75 -7.85 5.87
CA MET A 6 2.53 -7.96 6.69
C MET A 6 2.25 -6.65 7.44
N GLN A 7 3.29 -6.00 7.97
CA GLN A 7 3.15 -4.68 8.64
C GLN A 7 2.70 -3.60 7.65
N PHE A 8 3.28 -3.60 6.45
CA PHE A 8 2.92 -2.74 5.33
C PHE A 8 1.46 -2.91 4.89
N LEU A 9 1.00 -4.15 4.77
CA LEU A 9 -0.40 -4.42 4.46
C LEU A 9 -1.33 -3.90 5.57
N GLN A 10 -0.98 -4.09 6.84
CA GLN A 10 -1.76 -3.54 7.96
C GLN A 10 -1.84 -2.01 7.91
N ILE A 11 -0.76 -1.33 7.54
CA ILE A 11 -0.77 0.14 7.37
C ILE A 11 -1.69 0.51 6.21
N ALA A 12 -1.54 -0.12 5.04
CA ALA A 12 -2.38 0.15 3.87
C ALA A 12 -3.87 -0.06 4.15
N MET A 13 -4.23 -1.13 4.88
CA MET A 13 -5.62 -1.42 5.25
C MET A 13 -6.24 -0.35 6.17
N LYS A 14 -5.45 0.38 6.96
CA LYS A 14 -5.95 1.50 7.78
C LYS A 14 -6.36 2.71 6.93
N HIS A 15 -5.68 2.93 5.81
CA HIS A 15 -5.93 4.05 4.90
C HIS A 15 -6.90 3.70 3.77
N LEU A 16 -7.16 2.41 3.54
CA LEU A 16 -8.07 1.95 2.51
C LEU A 16 -9.48 2.58 2.56
N PRO A 17 -10.11 2.79 3.74
CA PRO A 17 -11.42 3.45 3.80
C PRO A 17 -11.39 4.91 3.32
N GLU A 18 -10.31 5.64 3.57
CA GLU A 18 -10.12 7.02 3.11
C GLU A 18 -9.98 7.07 1.59
N ALA A 19 -9.13 6.20 1.02
CA ALA A 19 -9.01 6.04 -0.42
C ALA A 19 -10.35 5.66 -1.07
N LYS A 20 -11.11 4.75 -0.44
CA LYS A 20 -12.44 4.38 -0.90
C LYS A 20 -13.39 5.58 -0.94
N ALA A 21 -13.43 6.39 0.11
CA ALA A 21 -14.29 7.57 0.16
C ALA A 21 -13.94 8.59 -0.94
N ILE A 22 -12.64 8.83 -1.18
CA ILE A 22 -12.17 9.72 -2.26
C ILE A 22 -12.61 9.20 -3.63
N LEU A 23 -12.46 7.89 -3.88
CA LEU A 23 -12.84 7.27 -5.14
C LEU A 23 -14.36 7.30 -5.35
N ASP A 24 -15.13 6.97 -4.31
CA ASP A 24 -16.59 7.00 -4.36
C ASP A 24 -17.12 8.42 -4.67
N ASP A 25 -16.50 9.47 -4.12
CA ASP A 25 -16.87 10.88 -4.40
C ASP A 25 -16.66 11.26 -5.87
N HIS A 26 -15.71 10.62 -6.55
CA HIS A 26 -15.45 10.79 -7.98
C HIS A 26 -16.26 9.80 -8.86
N GLY A 27 -17.21 9.07 -8.27
CA GLY A 27 -18.02 8.07 -8.97
C GLY A 27 -17.25 6.79 -9.34
N VAL A 28 -16.07 6.58 -8.76
CA VAL A 28 -15.23 5.39 -8.99
C VAL A 28 -15.45 4.40 -7.85
N ALA A 29 -16.19 3.34 -8.12
CA ALA A 29 -16.39 2.28 -7.14
C ALA A 29 -15.09 1.48 -6.93
N LEU A 30 -14.59 1.44 -5.69
CA LEU A 30 -13.46 0.59 -5.33
C LEU A 30 -13.90 -0.87 -5.28
N ASP A 31 -13.53 -1.64 -6.31
CA ASP A 31 -13.68 -3.08 -6.36
C ASP A 31 -12.39 -3.74 -5.85
N MET A 32 -12.48 -4.41 -4.69
CA MET A 32 -11.33 -5.04 -4.04
C MET A 32 -10.67 -6.13 -4.90
N ALA A 33 -11.42 -6.83 -5.76
CA ALA A 33 -10.85 -7.83 -6.65
C ALA A 33 -10.03 -7.17 -7.77
N LYS A 34 -10.51 -6.02 -8.28
CA LYS A 34 -9.78 -5.22 -9.28
C LYS A 34 -8.63 -4.41 -8.69
N ALA A 35 -8.71 -4.10 -7.39
CA ALA A 35 -7.66 -3.38 -6.67
C ALA A 35 -6.46 -4.27 -6.35
N GLN A 36 -6.62 -5.59 -6.31
CA GLN A 36 -5.57 -6.56 -5.95
C GLN A 36 -4.22 -6.33 -6.67
N PRO A 37 -4.16 -6.14 -8.00
CA PRO A 37 -2.89 -5.90 -8.71
C PRO A 37 -2.22 -4.58 -8.31
N VAL A 38 -3.03 -3.56 -8.01
CA VAL A 38 -2.52 -2.25 -7.58
C VAL A 38 -2.03 -2.31 -6.13
N LEU A 39 -2.70 -3.07 -5.26
CA LEU A 39 -2.26 -3.33 -3.90
C LEU A 39 -0.94 -4.10 -3.86
N GLU A 40 -0.75 -5.08 -4.75
CA GLU A 40 0.53 -5.79 -4.90
C GLU A 40 1.65 -4.86 -5.35
N LEU A 41 1.37 -3.98 -6.32
CA LEU A 41 2.31 -2.94 -6.76
C LEU A 41 2.66 -1.98 -5.61
N LEU A 42 1.67 -1.54 -4.83
CA LEU A 42 1.88 -0.69 -3.65
C LEU A 42 2.83 -1.37 -2.64
N MET A 43 2.61 -2.66 -2.36
CA MET A 43 3.50 -3.40 -1.44
C MET A 43 4.93 -3.48 -1.96
N LYS A 44 5.12 -3.61 -3.28
CA LYS A 44 6.45 -3.59 -3.90
C LYS A 44 7.13 -2.23 -3.72
N VAL A 45 6.43 -1.14 -4.03
CA VAL A 45 6.95 0.24 -3.88
C VAL A 45 7.34 0.54 -2.43
N MET A 46 6.50 0.16 -1.47
CA MET A 46 6.82 0.36 -0.05
C MET A 46 8.01 -0.49 0.42
N GLY A 47 8.18 -1.68 -0.13
CA GLY A 47 9.37 -2.51 0.10
C GLY A 47 10.65 -1.84 -0.40
N GLU A 48 10.63 -1.30 -1.62
CA GLU A 48 11.76 -0.56 -2.19
C GLU A 48 12.09 0.70 -1.37
N ALA A 49 11.07 1.47 -0.98
CA ALA A 49 11.25 2.65 -0.13
C ALA A 49 11.82 2.33 1.26
N TYR A 50 11.43 1.19 1.85
CA TYR A 50 11.98 0.74 3.12
C TYR A 50 13.46 0.37 3.02
N GLU A 51 13.86 -0.35 1.97
CA GLU A 51 15.28 -0.69 1.76
C GLU A 51 16.12 0.56 1.47
N LEU A 52 15.56 1.55 0.74
CA LEU A 52 16.20 2.85 0.54
C LEU A 52 16.46 3.55 1.89
N GLY A 53 15.43 3.73 2.72
CA GLY A 53 15.60 4.40 4.02
C GLY A 53 16.54 3.63 4.97
N LYS A 54 16.62 2.30 4.84
CA LYS A 54 17.56 1.48 5.60
C LYS A 54 19.01 1.61 5.10
N ALA A 55 19.21 1.90 3.82
CA ALA A 55 20.52 2.23 3.26
C ALA A 55 20.98 3.60 3.74
N ASP A 56 20.12 4.62 3.66
CA ASP A 56 20.40 5.99 4.12
C ASP A 56 20.75 6.04 5.61
N ALA A 57 20.08 5.24 6.46
CA ALA A 57 20.38 5.18 7.90
C ALA A 57 21.75 4.56 8.24
N LYS A 58 22.45 3.97 7.27
CA LYS A 58 23.80 3.42 7.45
C LYS A 58 24.90 4.36 6.95
N GLU A 59 24.54 5.47 6.31
CA GLU A 59 25.43 6.60 5.97
C GLU A 59 25.55 7.59 7.15
#